data_AF-A0A7X8XMK4-F1
#
_entry.id   AF-A0A7X8XMK4-F1
#
_cell.length_a   1.000
_cell.length_b   1.000
_cell.length_c   1.000
_cell.angle_alpha   90.00
_cell.angle_beta   90.00
_cell.angle_gamma   90.00
#
_symmetry.space_group_name_H-M   'P 1'
#
loop_
_entity.id
_entity.type
_entity.pdbx_description
1 polymer ?
#
loop_
_entity_poly.entity_id
_entity_poly.type
_entity_poly.pdbx_seq_one_letter_code
_entity_poly.pdbx_strand_id
1 'polypeptide(L)'
;MSVTAGDIKHYQAQTMAANFTTSNIGGAIKTAAQIQGSILSEVFFTMASATAGGGAKVQHASSHIKNTNATDSLISGRVWLANALDDVASAGTASFASASADDDSTRKVRILGLDDAGTPTQEDLPLNGTSTVTSLTTWSAIHRVELRLVSSGALVAAAGNITVTRGAELGVIPAGYWSATAEVEFGLEATLGTFATTADAATAPTGISFARPRAEADGTALAGQLAAGSTQQVWWRWTLAEQARASADIQVVLRWSGETA
;
A
#
# COMPACT_ATOMS: atom_id res chain seq x y z
N MET A 1 6.75 18.58 -23.96
CA MET A 1 7.79 17.99 -23.07
C MET A 1 7.14 16.80 -22.39
N SER A 2 7.55 15.57 -22.68
CA SER A 2 6.86 14.39 -22.16
C SER A 2 6.64 14.44 -20.65
N VAL A 3 5.47 14.01 -20.19
CA VAL A 3 5.16 13.86 -18.75
C VAL A 3 6.17 12.90 -18.12
N THR A 4 6.85 13.36 -17.07
CA THR A 4 7.80 12.55 -16.30
C THR A 4 7.17 12.02 -15.02
N ALA A 5 7.82 11.06 -14.38
CA ALA A 5 7.37 10.55 -13.07
C ALA A 5 7.25 11.66 -12.00
N GLY A 6 8.08 12.71 -12.08
CA GLY A 6 8.04 13.85 -11.15
C GLY A 6 6.90 14.85 -11.41
N ASP A 7 6.27 14.78 -12.59
CA ASP A 7 5.17 15.67 -12.96
C ASP A 7 3.83 15.20 -12.40
N ILE A 8 3.69 13.90 -12.15
CA ILE A 8 2.50 13.36 -11.51
C ILE A 8 2.70 13.40 -10.00
N LYS A 9 1.84 14.13 -9.30
CA LYS A 9 1.95 14.35 -7.86
C LYS A 9 0.71 13.89 -7.13
N HIS A 10 0.91 13.45 -5.89
CA HIS A 10 -0.15 12.97 -5.02
C HIS A 10 -0.51 14.05 -3.99
N TYR A 11 -1.80 14.27 -3.78
CA TYR A 11 -2.31 15.31 -2.89
C TYR A 11 -3.42 14.77 -2.00
N GLN A 12 -3.53 15.34 -0.80
CA GLN A 12 -4.68 15.10 0.06
C GLN A 12 -5.98 15.58 -0.61
N ALA A 13 -7.08 14.92 -0.26
CA ALA A 13 -8.41 15.47 -0.50
C ALA A 13 -8.70 16.61 0.49
N GLN A 14 -9.77 17.37 0.23
CA GLN A 14 -10.18 18.52 1.02
C GLN A 14 -10.44 18.10 2.47
N THR A 15 -11.17 16.99 2.65
CA THR A 15 -11.49 16.43 3.96
C THR A 15 -10.76 15.10 4.13
N MET A 16 -9.72 15.12 4.96
CA MET A 16 -9.04 13.91 5.44
C MET A 16 -9.66 13.48 6.77
N ALA A 17 -9.86 12.17 6.97
CA ALA A 17 -10.43 11.66 8.20
C ALA A 17 -9.46 11.83 9.37
N ALA A 18 -9.94 12.38 10.50
CA ALA A 18 -9.18 12.39 11.75
C ALA A 18 -9.57 11.21 12.67
N ASN A 19 -10.75 10.64 12.44
CA ASN A 19 -11.32 9.51 13.15
C ASN A 19 -12.52 8.94 12.34
N PHE A 20 -13.16 7.90 12.88
CA PHE A 20 -14.32 7.25 12.24
C PHE A 20 -15.59 8.09 12.16
N THR A 21 -15.70 9.20 12.91
CA THR A 21 -16.88 10.07 12.90
C THR A 21 -16.69 11.34 12.07
N THR A 22 -15.54 11.51 11.43
CA THR A 22 -15.26 12.66 10.57
C THR A 22 -16.18 12.59 9.36
N SER A 23 -17.06 13.58 9.20
CA SER A 23 -18.07 13.61 8.14
C SER A 23 -17.51 14.07 6.79
N ASN A 24 -18.11 13.61 5.70
CA ASN A 24 -17.85 14.10 4.33
C ASN A 24 -16.38 13.93 3.90
N ILE A 25 -15.82 12.73 4.13
CA ILE A 25 -14.45 12.39 3.70
C ILE A 25 -14.34 12.50 2.18
N GLY A 26 -13.22 13.03 1.69
CA GLY A 26 -12.96 13.25 0.26
C GLY A 26 -13.19 14.70 -0.18
N GLY A 27 -13.83 14.88 -1.33
CA GLY A 27 -14.10 16.19 -1.90
C GLY A 27 -12.99 16.70 -2.83
N ALA A 28 -12.84 18.02 -2.90
CA ALA A 28 -11.90 18.66 -3.81
C ALA A 28 -10.43 18.34 -3.51
N ILE A 29 -9.56 18.47 -4.50
CA ILE A 29 -8.11 18.36 -4.28
C ILE A 29 -7.58 19.51 -3.40
N LYS A 30 -6.72 19.19 -2.42
CA LYS A 30 -6.02 20.18 -1.59
C LYS A 30 -4.58 20.37 -2.09
N THR A 31 -4.38 21.23 -3.10
CA THR A 31 -3.07 21.41 -3.76
C THR A 31 -1.96 21.96 -2.87
N ALA A 32 -2.30 22.53 -1.71
CA ALA A 32 -1.32 22.96 -0.71
C ALA A 32 -0.80 21.82 0.18
N ALA A 33 -1.41 20.63 0.12
CA ALA A 33 -1.08 19.46 0.93
C ALA A 33 -0.68 18.28 0.03
N GLN A 34 0.55 18.35 -0.50
CA GLN A 34 1.14 17.25 -1.24
C GLN A 34 1.46 16.09 -0.28
N ILE A 35 1.10 14.87 -0.67
CA ILE A 35 1.54 13.64 -0.01
C ILE A 35 2.96 13.37 -0.49
N GLN A 36 3.92 13.39 0.43
CA GLN A 36 5.34 13.30 0.10
C GLN A 36 5.93 11.96 0.52
N GLY A 37 5.39 11.36 1.57
CA GLY A 37 5.80 10.07 2.05
C GLY A 37 5.09 8.93 1.34
N SER A 38 5.62 7.75 1.59
CA SER A 38 4.99 6.50 1.22
C SER A 38 4.25 5.91 2.41
N ILE A 39 3.82 6.71 3.38
CA ILE A 39 3.31 6.22 4.67
C ILE A 39 1.81 6.41 4.80
N LEU A 40 1.14 5.50 5.51
CA LEU A 40 -0.31 5.54 5.66
C LEU A 40 -0.81 6.81 6.34
N SER A 41 -0.05 7.38 7.29
CA SER A 41 -0.49 8.51 8.12
C SER A 41 -0.73 9.84 7.36
N GLU A 42 -0.34 9.92 6.09
CA GLU A 42 -0.65 11.07 5.24
C GLU A 42 -2.04 10.98 4.60
N VAL A 43 -2.60 9.77 4.51
CA VAL A 43 -3.89 9.44 3.88
C VAL A 43 -4.92 8.96 4.91
N PHE A 44 -4.47 8.20 5.89
CA PHE A 44 -5.26 7.57 6.94
C PHE A 44 -4.86 8.11 8.31
N PHE A 45 -5.73 7.91 9.30
CA PHE A 45 -5.38 8.13 10.71
C PHE A 45 -4.98 6.79 11.31
N THR A 46 -4.19 6.79 12.39
CA THR A 46 -3.81 5.54 13.05
C THR A 46 -5.03 4.88 13.69
N MET A 47 -5.33 3.62 13.34
CA MET A 47 -6.33 2.80 14.03
C MET A 47 -5.69 1.66 14.84
N ALA A 48 -6.24 1.41 16.03
CA ALA A 48 -5.91 0.23 16.81
C ALA A 48 -6.79 -0.95 16.40
N SER A 49 -6.22 -2.16 16.35
CA SER A 49 -6.96 -3.39 16.07
C SER A 49 -8.03 -3.64 17.14
N ALA A 50 -9.06 -4.41 16.77
CA ALA A 50 -10.05 -4.86 17.74
C ALA A 50 -9.47 -5.94 18.66
N THR A 51 -10.02 -6.05 19.87
CA THR A 51 -9.83 -7.23 20.74
C THR A 51 -10.58 -8.43 20.16
N ALA A 52 -10.25 -9.64 20.62
CA ALA A 52 -10.94 -10.87 20.20
C ALA A 52 -12.48 -10.75 20.26
N GLY A 53 -13.15 -11.20 19.20
CA GLY A 53 -14.59 -11.10 18.99
C GLY A 53 -15.09 -9.79 18.38
N GLY A 54 -14.23 -8.79 18.14
CA GLY A 54 -14.58 -7.49 17.56
C GLY A 54 -14.44 -7.40 16.04
N GLY A 55 -13.76 -8.36 15.39
CA GLY A 55 -13.60 -8.41 13.94
C GLY A 55 -12.63 -7.37 13.36
N ALA A 56 -12.44 -7.42 12.03
CA ALA A 56 -11.55 -6.49 11.33
C ALA A 56 -12.15 -5.08 11.30
N LYS A 57 -11.29 -4.06 11.38
CA LYS A 57 -11.67 -2.66 11.19
C LYS A 57 -11.32 -2.20 9.79
N VAL A 58 -12.22 -1.45 9.16
CA VAL A 58 -12.03 -0.93 7.81
C VAL A 58 -12.10 0.59 7.85
N GLN A 59 -11.09 1.23 7.30
CA GLN A 59 -11.04 2.67 7.10
C GLN A 59 -11.02 3.00 5.60
N HIS A 60 -11.82 3.98 5.21
CA HIS A 60 -11.83 4.58 3.88
C HIS A 60 -11.27 6.00 3.93
N ALA A 61 -10.50 6.37 2.90
CA ALA A 61 -9.93 7.70 2.73
C ALA A 61 -9.84 8.04 1.23
N SER A 62 -9.67 9.33 0.92
CA SER A 62 -9.54 9.80 -0.47
C SER A 62 -8.33 10.71 -0.62
N SER A 63 -7.81 10.75 -1.83
CA SER A 63 -6.69 11.58 -2.25
C SER A 63 -6.79 11.86 -3.76
N HIS A 64 -5.85 12.62 -4.31
CA HIS A 64 -5.83 12.94 -5.74
C HIS A 64 -4.45 12.74 -6.34
N ILE A 65 -4.40 12.09 -7.49
CA ILE A 65 -3.26 12.15 -8.40
C ILE A 65 -3.49 13.32 -9.34
N LYS A 66 -2.51 14.21 -9.50
CA LYS A 66 -2.58 15.38 -10.37
C LYS A 66 -1.42 15.40 -11.35
N ASN A 67 -1.72 15.66 -12.62
CA ASN A 67 -0.70 16.02 -13.59
C ASN A 67 -0.32 17.49 -13.39
N THR A 68 0.91 17.71 -12.92
CA THR A 68 1.49 19.04 -12.69
C THR A 68 2.41 19.49 -13.83
N ASN A 69 2.55 18.67 -14.89
CA ASN A 69 3.14 19.14 -16.14
C ASN A 69 2.33 20.32 -16.69
N ALA A 70 3.03 21.32 -17.22
CA ALA A 70 2.43 22.56 -17.68
C ALA A 70 1.64 22.42 -18.98
N THR A 71 2.00 21.46 -19.84
CA THR A 71 1.55 21.40 -21.23
C THR A 71 1.09 20.02 -21.65
N ASP A 72 1.79 18.97 -21.24
CA ASP A 72 1.63 17.64 -21.80
C ASP A 72 0.69 16.77 -20.97
N SER A 73 0.06 15.82 -21.64
CA SER A 73 -0.95 14.94 -21.06
C SER A 73 -0.42 13.51 -20.93
N LEU A 74 -0.91 12.80 -19.92
CA LEU A 74 -0.73 11.35 -19.81
C LEU A 74 -1.93 10.67 -20.48
N ILE A 75 -1.70 10.05 -21.64
CA ILE A 75 -2.78 9.54 -22.50
C ILE A 75 -3.35 8.23 -21.96
N SER A 76 -2.49 7.33 -21.49
CA SER A 76 -2.83 5.95 -21.12
C SER A 76 -2.22 5.57 -19.76
N GLY A 77 -2.56 6.35 -18.73
CA GLY A 77 -2.04 6.11 -17.38
C GLY A 77 -2.60 4.86 -16.72
N ARG A 78 -1.75 4.10 -16.05
CA ARG A 78 -2.10 3.01 -15.12
C ARG A 78 -1.51 3.27 -13.76
N VAL A 79 -2.18 2.76 -12.73
CA VAL A 79 -1.81 2.91 -11.32
C VAL A 79 -1.76 1.53 -10.66
N TRP A 80 -0.76 1.30 -9.80
CA TRP A 80 -0.63 0.03 -9.07
C TRP A 80 0.10 0.22 -7.72
N LEU A 81 -0.03 -0.77 -6.83
CA LEU A 81 0.64 -0.84 -5.54
C LEU A 81 1.85 -1.77 -5.61
N ALA A 82 3.04 -1.21 -5.80
CA ALA A 82 4.26 -1.99 -6.04
C ALA A 82 4.70 -2.85 -4.84
N ASN A 83 4.15 -2.58 -3.64
CA ASN A 83 4.40 -3.35 -2.43
C ASN A 83 3.15 -4.06 -1.89
N ALA A 84 2.12 -4.25 -2.73
CA ALA A 84 0.98 -5.07 -2.36
C ALA A 84 1.39 -6.55 -2.21
N LEU A 85 0.76 -7.23 -1.25
CA LEU A 85 0.79 -8.68 -1.10
C LEU A 85 -0.55 -9.25 -1.55
N ASP A 86 -0.52 -10.36 -2.28
CA ASP A 86 -1.71 -11.13 -2.60
C ASP A 86 -2.25 -11.90 -1.39
N ASP A 87 -3.48 -12.39 -1.53
CA ASP A 87 -4.09 -13.19 -0.48
C ASP A 87 -3.47 -14.58 -0.44
N VAL A 88 -3.41 -15.08 0.77
CA VAL A 88 -2.70 -16.28 1.12
C VAL A 88 -3.64 -17.48 0.89
N ALA A 89 -3.55 -18.11 -0.29
CA ALA A 89 -4.51 -19.14 -0.76
C ALA A 89 -4.71 -20.42 0.11
N SER A 90 -3.65 -21.01 0.69
CA SER A 90 -3.72 -22.22 1.53
C SER A 90 -2.55 -22.37 2.49
N ALA A 91 -2.78 -22.63 3.79
CA ALA A 91 -1.76 -22.66 4.88
C ALA A 91 -0.36 -23.18 4.46
N GLY A 92 0.71 -22.47 4.82
CA GLY A 92 2.08 -22.84 4.43
C GLY A 92 3.15 -21.87 4.94
N THR A 93 4.42 -22.25 4.84
CA THR A 93 5.56 -21.38 5.17
C THR A 93 5.79 -20.32 4.09
N ALA A 94 6.38 -19.19 4.48
CA ALA A 94 6.77 -18.11 3.58
C ALA A 94 8.29 -18.09 3.41
N SER A 95 8.76 -17.73 2.22
CA SER A 95 10.18 -17.60 1.89
C SER A 95 10.49 -16.23 1.35
N PHE A 96 11.71 -15.76 1.63
CA PHE A 96 12.17 -14.42 1.31
C PHE A 96 13.54 -14.49 0.63
N ALA A 97 13.69 -13.80 -0.49
CA ALA A 97 14.97 -13.70 -1.20
C ALA A 97 15.20 -12.24 -1.61
N SER A 98 16.35 -11.67 -1.22
CA SER A 98 16.74 -10.33 -1.69
C SER A 98 17.50 -10.41 -3.01
N ALA A 99 17.32 -9.38 -3.85
CA ALA A 99 18.16 -9.12 -5.00
C ALA A 99 19.52 -8.45 -4.64
N SER A 100 19.75 -8.09 -3.37
CA SER A 100 20.98 -7.43 -2.91
C SER A 100 21.68 -8.22 -1.81
N ALA A 101 23.01 -8.30 -1.89
CA ALA A 101 23.84 -8.86 -0.83
C ALA A 101 23.86 -7.99 0.44
N ASP A 102 23.52 -6.70 0.34
CA ASP A 102 23.48 -5.77 1.47
C ASP A 102 22.28 -5.99 2.39
N ASP A 103 21.28 -6.76 1.94
CA ASP A 103 20.18 -7.25 2.77
C ASP A 103 20.60 -8.55 3.48
N ASP A 104 21.63 -8.46 4.32
CA ASP A 104 22.27 -9.57 5.01
C ASP A 104 21.72 -9.80 6.43
N SER A 105 22.45 -10.59 7.25
CA SER A 105 22.09 -10.93 8.62
C SER A 105 22.05 -9.74 9.59
N THR A 106 22.46 -8.54 9.17
CA THR A 106 22.24 -7.31 9.94
C THR A 106 20.78 -6.83 9.84
N ARG A 107 20.02 -7.37 8.88
CA ARG A 107 18.60 -7.08 8.64
C ARG A 107 17.77 -8.35 8.84
N LYS A 108 16.50 -8.15 9.17
CA LYS A 108 15.51 -9.21 9.32
C LYS A 108 14.19 -8.82 8.70
N VAL A 109 13.54 -9.81 8.12
CA VAL A 109 12.15 -9.72 7.75
C VAL A 109 11.29 -10.05 8.96
N ARG A 110 10.33 -9.19 9.28
CA ARG A 110 9.26 -9.44 10.24
C ARG A 110 7.97 -9.75 9.49
N ILE A 111 7.38 -10.90 9.78
CA ILE A 111 6.09 -11.33 9.23
C ILE A 111 5.03 -11.08 10.28
N LEU A 112 3.93 -10.44 9.89
CA LEU A 112 2.75 -10.18 10.72
C LEU A 112 1.53 -10.81 10.05
N GLY A 113 0.84 -11.70 10.75
CA GLY A 113 -0.23 -12.48 10.14
C GLY A 113 -0.96 -13.38 11.11
N LEU A 114 -1.61 -14.40 10.56
CA LEU A 114 -2.24 -15.49 11.31
C LEU A 114 -1.49 -16.78 11.03
N ASP A 115 -1.21 -17.57 12.06
CA ASP A 115 -0.72 -18.93 11.88
C ASP A 115 -1.84 -19.87 11.36
N ASP A 116 -1.53 -21.15 11.18
CA ASP A 116 -2.45 -22.17 10.67
C ASP A 116 -3.64 -22.45 11.59
N ALA A 117 -3.53 -22.13 12.87
CA ALA A 117 -4.64 -22.16 13.83
C ALA A 117 -5.49 -20.87 13.82
N GLY A 118 -5.13 -19.88 12.99
CA GLY A 118 -5.80 -18.58 12.95
C GLY A 118 -5.39 -17.64 14.10
N THR A 119 -4.30 -17.95 14.81
CA THR A 119 -3.82 -17.11 15.91
C THR A 119 -2.95 -15.97 15.38
N PRO A 120 -3.17 -14.72 15.82
CA PRO A 120 -2.30 -13.61 15.46
C PRO A 120 -0.87 -13.84 15.91
N THR A 121 0.05 -13.93 14.96
CA THR A 121 1.44 -14.34 15.18
C THR A 121 2.42 -13.39 14.49
N GLN A 122 3.63 -13.35 15.01
CA GLN A 122 4.75 -12.61 14.45
C GLN A 122 5.98 -13.51 14.42
N GLU A 123 6.73 -13.48 13.33
CA GLU A 123 8.03 -14.15 13.21
C GLU A 123 9.08 -13.19 12.65
N ASP A 124 10.29 -13.25 13.21
CA ASP A 124 11.44 -12.47 12.78
C ASP A 124 12.48 -13.41 12.14
N LEU A 125 12.83 -13.19 10.88
CA LEU A 125 13.79 -13.97 10.11
C LEU A 125 14.98 -13.10 9.70
N PRO A 126 16.19 -13.33 10.22
CA PRO A 126 17.40 -12.71 9.67
C PRO A 126 17.54 -13.04 8.19
N LEU A 127 17.86 -12.04 7.38
CA LEU A 127 18.18 -12.26 5.97
C LEU A 127 19.59 -12.82 5.82
N ASN A 128 19.91 -13.32 4.63
CA ASN A 128 21.23 -13.89 4.32
C ASN A 128 21.70 -13.44 2.92
N GLY A 129 21.61 -12.13 2.68
CA GLY A 129 21.94 -11.51 1.41
C GLY A 129 21.00 -11.99 0.33
N THR A 130 21.57 -12.54 -0.74
CA THR A 130 20.81 -13.09 -1.88
C THR A 130 20.29 -14.51 -1.64
N SER A 131 20.66 -15.15 -0.52
CA SER A 131 20.16 -16.50 -0.21
C SER A 131 18.72 -16.46 0.29
N THR A 132 17.92 -17.45 -0.09
CA THR A 132 16.55 -17.59 0.42
C THR A 132 16.54 -17.96 1.90
N VAL A 133 15.68 -17.32 2.66
CA VAL A 133 15.34 -17.68 4.05
C VAL A 133 13.87 -18.04 4.14
N THR A 134 13.51 -19.02 4.98
CA THR A 134 12.15 -19.58 5.05
C THR A 134 11.63 -19.58 6.48
N SER A 135 10.36 -19.21 6.65
CA SER A 135 9.67 -19.18 7.94
C SER A 135 9.49 -20.57 8.50
N LEU A 136 9.53 -20.66 9.82
CA LEU A 136 9.17 -21.87 10.56
C LEU A 136 7.66 -21.92 10.82
N THR A 137 7.01 -20.76 10.94
CA THR A 137 5.56 -20.68 11.12
C THR A 137 4.86 -21.05 9.81
N THR A 138 3.82 -21.86 9.93
CA THR A 138 2.84 -22.08 8.86
C THR A 138 1.80 -20.96 8.97
N TRP A 139 1.71 -20.13 7.93
CA TRP A 139 0.81 -18.98 7.90
C TRP A 139 -0.48 -19.33 7.20
N SER A 140 -1.64 -19.04 7.80
CA SER A 140 -2.94 -19.04 7.12
C SER A 140 -3.23 -17.69 6.45
N ALA A 141 -2.68 -16.60 6.98
CA ALA A 141 -2.73 -15.26 6.39
C ALA A 141 -1.43 -14.49 6.68
N ILE A 142 -0.99 -13.68 5.73
CA ILE A 142 0.11 -12.72 5.90
C ILE A 142 -0.47 -11.35 5.61
N HIS A 143 -0.58 -10.52 6.65
CA HIS A 143 -1.11 -9.17 6.52
C HIS A 143 -0.02 -8.19 6.12
N ARG A 144 1.18 -8.37 6.67
CA ARG A 144 2.30 -7.49 6.42
C ARG A 144 3.63 -8.19 6.55
N VAL A 145 4.59 -7.70 5.77
CA VAL A 145 5.99 -8.06 5.85
C VAL A 145 6.79 -6.77 5.96
N GLU A 146 7.73 -6.71 6.90
CA GLU A 146 8.53 -5.51 7.18
C GLU A 146 10.01 -5.85 7.21
N LEU A 147 10.85 -4.96 6.70
CA LEU A 147 12.28 -5.04 6.84
C LEU A 147 12.75 -4.20 8.03
N ARG A 148 13.50 -4.83 8.93
CA ARG A 148 13.99 -4.21 10.17
C ARG A 148 15.46 -4.51 10.39
N LEU A 149 16.15 -3.62 11.09
CA LEU A 149 17.49 -3.89 11.61
C LEU A 149 17.40 -4.96 12.71
N VAL A 150 18.32 -5.91 12.71
CA VAL A 150 18.42 -6.93 13.76
C VAL A 150 18.80 -6.30 15.10
N SER A 151 19.70 -5.31 15.08
CA SER A 151 20.27 -4.68 16.28
C SER A 151 19.29 -3.84 17.09
N SER A 152 18.37 -3.13 16.42
CA SER A 152 17.45 -2.17 17.06
C SER A 152 15.97 -2.49 16.85
N GLY A 153 15.65 -3.34 15.88
CA GLY A 153 14.27 -3.55 15.42
C GLY A 153 13.68 -2.36 14.64
N ALA A 154 14.45 -1.31 14.35
CA ALA A 154 13.99 -0.17 13.57
C ALA A 154 13.70 -0.58 12.12
N LEU A 155 12.70 0.05 11.49
CA LEU A 155 12.41 -0.12 10.07
C LEU A 155 13.61 0.36 9.23
N VAL A 156 13.93 -0.36 8.16
CA VAL A 156 15.04 -0.02 7.26
C VAL A 156 14.66 -0.29 5.82
N ALA A 157 15.10 0.57 4.91
CA ALA A 157 14.87 0.41 3.48
C ALA A 157 15.66 -0.77 2.92
N ALA A 158 14.99 -1.61 2.13
CA ALA A 158 15.59 -2.73 1.42
C ALA A 158 16.62 -2.21 0.41
N ALA A 159 17.78 -2.85 0.36
CA ALA A 159 18.82 -2.50 -0.61
C ALA A 159 18.49 -3.05 -2.00
N GLY A 160 17.90 -4.25 -2.06
CA GLY A 160 17.32 -4.85 -3.26
C GLY A 160 15.83 -5.12 -3.10
N ASN A 161 15.17 -5.51 -4.20
CA ASN A 161 13.82 -6.05 -4.08
C ASN A 161 13.87 -7.35 -3.25
N ILE A 162 13.03 -7.45 -2.23
CA ILE A 162 12.88 -8.67 -1.43
C ILE A 162 11.59 -9.35 -1.86
N THR A 163 11.71 -10.46 -2.57
CA THR A 163 10.56 -11.24 -3.03
C THR A 163 10.00 -12.08 -1.89
N VAL A 164 8.69 -11.99 -1.68
CA VAL A 164 7.92 -12.81 -0.74
C VAL A 164 7.26 -13.94 -1.53
N THR A 165 7.61 -15.18 -1.19
CA THR A 165 7.10 -16.38 -1.88
C THR A 165 6.36 -17.27 -0.89
N ARG A 166 5.22 -17.80 -1.33
CA ARG A 166 4.46 -18.79 -0.59
C ARG A 166 3.73 -19.70 -1.59
N GLY A 167 4.38 -20.80 -1.98
CA GLY A 167 3.98 -21.64 -3.13
C GLY A 167 4.20 -20.96 -4.48
N ALA A 168 3.80 -19.70 -4.61
CA ALA A 168 4.08 -18.78 -5.71
C ALA A 168 4.49 -17.40 -5.16
N GLU A 169 4.89 -16.47 -6.03
CA GLU A 169 5.19 -15.09 -5.63
C GLU A 169 3.93 -14.42 -5.06
N LEU A 170 4.00 -14.03 -3.79
CA LEU A 170 2.94 -13.33 -3.07
C LEU A 170 3.07 -11.81 -3.20
N GLY A 171 4.29 -11.30 -3.36
CA GLY A 171 4.57 -9.88 -3.55
C GLY A 171 6.02 -9.54 -3.23
N VAL A 172 6.33 -8.25 -3.09
CA VAL A 172 7.70 -7.76 -2.98
C VAL A 172 7.78 -6.58 -1.99
N ILE A 173 8.85 -6.51 -1.19
CA ILE A 173 9.31 -5.24 -0.61
C ILE A 173 10.24 -4.58 -1.62
N PRO A 174 9.85 -3.48 -2.28
CA PRO A 174 10.69 -2.89 -3.32
C PRO A 174 11.96 -2.25 -2.73
N ALA A 175 13.04 -2.21 -3.52
CA ALA A 175 14.26 -1.50 -3.13
C ALA A 175 13.97 -0.03 -2.79
N GLY A 176 14.55 0.48 -1.70
CA GLY A 176 14.29 1.81 -1.14
C GLY A 176 13.08 1.89 -0.20
N TYR A 177 12.32 0.80 -0.04
CA TYR A 177 11.14 0.71 0.81
C TYR A 177 11.32 -0.37 1.87
N TRP A 178 10.49 -0.37 2.91
CA TRP A 178 10.68 -1.22 4.10
C TRP A 178 9.51 -2.14 4.41
N SER A 179 8.45 -2.16 3.60
CA SER A 179 7.33 -3.08 3.84
C SER A 179 6.56 -3.48 2.59
N ALA A 180 5.86 -4.60 2.70
CA ALA A 180 4.83 -5.06 1.78
C ALA A 180 3.56 -5.41 2.58
N THR A 181 2.37 -5.16 2.04
CA THR A 181 1.12 -5.30 2.78
C THR A 181 -0.04 -5.84 1.94
N ALA A 182 -0.87 -6.68 2.55
CA ALA A 182 -2.16 -7.13 2.02
C ALA A 182 -3.33 -6.25 2.53
N GLU A 183 -3.06 -5.31 3.44
CA GLU A 183 -4.12 -4.61 4.19
C GLU A 183 -4.71 -3.41 3.43
N VAL A 184 -4.01 -2.91 2.40
CA VAL A 184 -4.38 -1.69 1.69
C VAL A 184 -4.70 -1.96 0.23
N GLU A 185 -5.80 -1.36 -0.19
CA GLU A 185 -6.30 -1.37 -1.55
C GLU A 185 -6.66 0.04 -1.97
N PHE A 186 -6.78 0.25 -3.27
CA PHE A 186 -7.26 1.51 -3.83
C PHE A 186 -8.30 1.26 -4.92
N GLY A 187 -9.08 2.30 -5.20
CA GLY A 187 -9.99 2.37 -6.33
C GLY A 187 -9.96 3.77 -6.92
N LEU A 188 -10.27 3.87 -8.21
CA LEU A 188 -10.32 5.16 -8.92
C LEU A 188 -11.77 5.54 -9.17
N GLU A 189 -12.07 6.83 -9.07
CA GLU A 189 -13.32 7.37 -9.59
C GLU A 189 -13.41 7.13 -11.10
N ALA A 190 -14.59 6.77 -11.60
CA ALA A 190 -14.81 6.43 -13.01
C ALA A 190 -14.68 7.63 -13.97
N THR A 191 -14.61 8.85 -13.43
CA THR A 191 -14.50 10.09 -14.19
C THR A 191 -13.38 10.95 -13.62
N LEU A 192 -12.61 11.62 -14.49
CA LEU A 192 -11.59 12.59 -14.08
C LEU A 192 -12.21 13.86 -13.48
N GLY A 193 -11.49 14.51 -12.57
CA GLY A 193 -11.90 15.78 -11.98
C GLY A 193 -13.13 15.69 -11.07
N THR A 194 -13.52 14.48 -10.66
CA THR A 194 -14.55 14.29 -9.64
C THR A 194 -14.03 14.68 -8.26
N PHE A 195 -14.98 15.06 -7.40
CA PHE A 195 -14.77 15.47 -6.02
C PHE A 195 -15.77 14.75 -5.12
N ALA A 196 -15.90 13.43 -5.32
CA ALA A 196 -16.84 12.60 -4.59
C ALA A 196 -16.50 12.60 -3.10
N THR A 197 -17.53 12.41 -2.28
CA THR A 197 -17.41 12.25 -0.84
C THR A 197 -18.08 10.96 -0.38
N THR A 198 -17.68 10.48 0.79
CA THR A 198 -18.42 9.48 1.56
C THR A 198 -18.82 10.06 2.90
N ALA A 199 -19.83 9.46 3.55
CA ALA A 199 -20.40 9.97 4.78
C ALA A 199 -19.34 10.07 5.90
N ASP A 200 -18.54 9.03 6.07
CA ASP A 200 -17.47 8.94 7.06
C ASP A 200 -16.40 7.91 6.66
N ALA A 201 -15.38 7.76 7.49
CA ALA A 201 -14.29 6.83 7.24
C ALA A 201 -14.67 5.33 7.39
N ALA A 202 -15.81 4.99 8.00
CA ALA A 202 -16.29 3.60 8.07
C ALA A 202 -17.11 3.22 6.83
N THR A 203 -17.65 4.22 6.13
CA THR A 203 -18.58 4.03 5.01
C THR A 203 -17.84 3.96 3.68
N ALA A 204 -18.00 2.86 2.95
CA ALA A 204 -17.42 2.70 1.63
C ALA A 204 -18.01 3.73 0.63
N PRO A 205 -17.17 4.37 -0.20
CA PRO A 205 -17.64 5.26 -1.27
C PRO A 205 -18.44 4.47 -2.31
N THR A 206 -19.50 5.08 -2.84
CA THR A 206 -20.39 4.42 -3.82
C THR A 206 -19.70 4.26 -5.17
N GLY A 207 -19.87 3.10 -5.81
CA GLY A 207 -19.38 2.85 -7.17
C GLY A 207 -17.88 2.57 -7.28
N ILE A 208 -17.17 2.47 -6.15
CA ILE A 208 -15.73 2.18 -6.14
C ILE A 208 -15.48 0.68 -6.02
N SER A 209 -14.68 0.17 -6.94
CA SER A 209 -14.10 -1.17 -6.85
C SER A 209 -12.68 -1.06 -6.30
N PHE A 210 -12.45 -1.68 -5.14
CA PHE A 210 -11.14 -1.71 -4.51
C PHE A 210 -10.34 -2.91 -4.99
N ALA A 211 -9.08 -2.67 -5.33
CA ALA A 211 -8.11 -3.68 -5.71
C ALA A 211 -6.70 -3.25 -5.30
N ARG A 212 -5.75 -4.17 -5.42
CA ARG A 212 -4.33 -3.93 -5.14
C ARG A 212 -3.44 -4.55 -6.23
N PRO A 213 -3.63 -4.18 -7.52
CA PRO A 213 -2.75 -4.66 -8.58
C PRO A 213 -1.31 -4.28 -8.24
N ARG A 214 -0.37 -5.20 -8.50
CA ARG A 214 1.02 -5.07 -8.04
C ARG A 214 2.02 -4.70 -9.15
N ALA A 215 1.58 -4.75 -10.40
CA ALA A 215 2.38 -4.44 -11.57
C ALA A 215 1.60 -3.55 -12.54
N GLU A 216 2.34 -2.87 -13.43
CA GLU A 216 1.76 -1.99 -14.45
C GLU A 216 0.81 -2.72 -15.39
N ALA A 217 1.17 -3.96 -15.79
CA ALA A 217 0.37 -4.76 -16.72
C ALA A 217 -1.07 -4.98 -16.23
N ASP A 218 -1.23 -5.22 -14.93
CA ASP A 218 -2.52 -5.43 -14.27
C ASP A 218 -3.04 -4.15 -13.57
N GLY A 219 -2.31 -3.04 -13.72
CA GLY A 219 -2.60 -1.78 -13.06
C GLY A 219 -3.95 -1.19 -13.48
N THR A 220 -4.63 -0.55 -12.55
CA THR A 220 -5.91 0.12 -12.77
C THR A 220 -5.71 1.29 -13.72
N ALA A 221 -6.39 1.29 -14.85
CA ALA A 221 -6.34 2.39 -15.81
C ALA A 221 -6.97 3.65 -15.22
N LEU A 222 -6.37 4.82 -15.49
CA LEU A 222 -6.99 6.11 -15.22
C LEU A 222 -8.33 6.21 -15.98
N ALA A 223 -9.27 7.01 -15.47
CA ALA A 223 -10.57 7.20 -16.11
C ALA A 223 -10.49 7.78 -17.54
N GLY A 224 -9.34 8.33 -17.92
CA GLY A 224 -9.05 8.81 -19.27
C GLY A 224 -7.69 9.50 -19.34
N GLN A 225 -7.51 10.33 -20.37
CA GLN A 225 -6.33 11.17 -20.51
C GLN A 225 -6.23 12.17 -19.36
N LEU A 226 -5.16 12.07 -18.57
CA LEU A 226 -4.88 13.00 -17.50
C LEU A 226 -4.16 14.24 -18.08
N ALA A 227 -4.97 15.20 -18.54
CA ALA A 227 -4.47 16.44 -19.13
C ALA A 227 -3.68 17.29 -18.13
N ALA A 228 -2.86 18.22 -18.64
CA ALA A 228 -2.13 19.17 -17.82
C ALA A 228 -3.05 19.87 -16.81
N GLY A 229 -2.67 19.88 -15.53
CA GLY A 229 -3.45 20.43 -14.43
C GLY A 229 -4.64 19.59 -13.94
N SER A 230 -5.02 18.55 -14.68
CA SER A 230 -6.16 17.68 -14.33
C SER A 230 -5.81 16.69 -13.21
N THR A 231 -6.85 16.14 -12.57
CA THR A 231 -6.70 15.24 -11.43
C THR A 231 -7.58 14.00 -11.58
N GLN A 232 -7.10 12.89 -11.06
CA GLN A 232 -7.86 11.68 -10.80
C GLN A 232 -8.02 11.53 -9.28
N GLN A 233 -9.26 11.40 -8.81
CA GLN A 233 -9.53 11.05 -7.42
C GLN A 233 -9.26 9.55 -7.20
N VAL A 234 -8.59 9.24 -6.09
CA VAL A 234 -8.23 7.90 -5.63
C VAL A 234 -8.84 7.66 -4.26
N TRP A 235 -9.65 6.62 -4.16
CA TRP A 235 -10.16 6.10 -2.91
C TRP A 235 -9.26 5.00 -2.39
N TRP A 236 -9.11 4.96 -1.08
CA TRP A 236 -8.30 3.98 -0.38
C TRP A 236 -9.14 3.22 0.61
N ARG A 237 -8.83 1.93 0.77
CA ARG A 237 -9.38 1.06 1.80
C ARG A 237 -8.23 0.45 2.57
N TRP A 238 -8.22 0.65 3.88
CA TRP A 238 -7.33 -0.05 4.79
C TRP A 238 -8.13 -0.97 5.70
N THR A 239 -7.85 -2.26 5.63
CA THR A 239 -8.43 -3.28 6.49
C THR A 239 -7.39 -3.74 7.50
N LEU A 240 -7.59 -3.39 8.77
CA LEU A 240 -6.76 -3.88 9.87
C LEU A 240 -7.44 -5.09 10.51
N ALA A 241 -6.74 -6.23 10.46
CA ALA A 241 -7.23 -7.46 11.06
C ALA A 241 -7.49 -7.30 12.57
N GLU A 242 -8.45 -8.08 13.06
CA GLU A 242 -8.66 -8.26 14.49
C GLU A 242 -7.37 -8.73 15.16
N GLN A 243 -7.06 -8.19 16.34
CA GLN A 243 -5.86 -8.53 17.11
C GLN A 243 -4.56 -8.44 16.29
N ALA A 244 -4.54 -7.65 15.21
CA ALA A 244 -3.36 -7.47 14.38
C ALA A 244 -2.17 -7.07 15.24
N ARG A 245 -1.03 -7.71 14.97
CA ARG A 245 0.21 -7.43 15.67
C ARG A 245 0.67 -6.01 15.38
N ALA A 246 1.12 -5.35 16.44
CA ALA A 246 1.50 -3.94 16.37
C ALA A 246 2.66 -3.74 15.41
N SER A 247 2.60 -2.63 14.69
CA SER A 247 3.70 -2.13 13.88
C SER A 247 3.88 -0.64 14.13
N ALA A 248 5.09 -0.17 13.87
CA ALA A 248 5.44 1.23 13.96
C ALA A 248 4.81 2.05 12.83
N ASP A 249 4.66 1.47 11.64
CA ASP A 249 4.15 2.17 10.46
C ASP A 249 3.68 1.20 9.37
N ILE A 250 2.97 1.71 8.38
CA ILE A 250 2.60 0.98 7.18
C ILE A 250 2.99 1.80 5.96
N GLN A 251 3.76 1.22 5.06
CA GLN A 251 4.15 1.86 3.83
C GLN A 251 3.25 1.43 2.67
N VAL A 252 2.85 2.36 1.82
CA VAL A 252 2.12 2.13 0.58
C VAL A 252 2.94 2.74 -0.56
N VAL A 253 3.26 1.92 -1.55
CA VAL A 253 4.07 2.31 -2.70
C VAL A 253 3.19 2.37 -3.94
N LEU A 254 2.45 3.47 -4.05
CA LEU A 254 1.68 3.77 -5.25
C LEU A 254 2.63 4.14 -6.39
N ARG A 255 2.47 3.47 -7.52
CA ARG A 255 3.19 3.77 -8.76
C ARG A 255 2.22 4.05 -9.88
N TRP A 256 2.71 4.76 -10.88
CA TRP A 256 2.00 5.02 -12.12
C TRP A 256 2.97 5.08 -13.28
N SER A 257 2.43 4.82 -14.47
CA SER A 257 3.12 4.90 -15.75
C SER A 257 2.08 5.06 -16.84
N GLY A 258 2.48 5.51 -18.02
CA GLY A 258 1.61 5.67 -19.18
C GLY A 258 2.30 6.40 -20.31
N GLU A 259 1.66 6.41 -21.47
CA GLU A 259 2.19 7.10 -22.65
C GLU A 259 1.96 8.61 -22.55
N THR A 260 2.94 9.36 -23.04
CA THR A 260 2.91 10.81 -23.11
C THR A 260 2.56 11.26 -24.52
N ALA A 261 1.70 12.28 -24.64
CA ALA A 261 1.44 12.97 -25.90
C ALA A 261 2.67 13.77 -26.37
#